data_AF-A0A965L7I0-F1
#
_entry.id   AF-A0A965L7I0-F1
#
_cell.length_a   1.000
_cell.length_b   1.000
_cell.length_c   1.000
_cell.angle_alpha   90.00
_cell.angle_beta   90.00
_cell.angle_gamma   90.00
#
_symmetry.space_group_name_H-M   'P 1'
#
loop_
_entity.id
_entity.type
_entity.pdbx_description
1 polymer ?
#
loop_
_entity_poly.entity_id
_entity_poly.type
_entity_poly.pdbx_seq_one_letter_code
_entity_poly.pdbx_strand_id
1 'polypeptide(L)'
;MRKRSNRIPRPLINPLTRMSPAPKEKRDRVMLSFHTALEAMAGGKHPGEEEWRSLSDAINTLETMVLMGKLLDHEVMPLVTAAIDGMVKAAKRYRAGQGMRLDGPGFTALREIVAVYDQCLQGFTEAEMAEAQHQTQLRLNAVWRAKTLPDNVIAV
;
A
#
# COMPACT_ATOMS: atom_id res chain seq x y z
N MET A 1 38.50 15.60 -29.40
CA MET A 1 37.73 16.72 -28.79
C MET A 1 36.46 16.14 -28.15
N ARG A 2 36.36 16.05 -26.81
CA ARG A 2 35.18 15.46 -26.13
C ARG A 2 34.05 16.50 -26.07
N LYS A 3 32.86 16.16 -26.59
CA LYS A 3 31.64 16.98 -26.48
C LYS A 3 31.36 17.26 -24.99
N ARG A 4 31.41 18.53 -24.58
CA ARG A 4 30.92 18.94 -23.26
C ARG A 4 29.41 18.76 -23.25
N SER A 5 28.91 17.85 -22.42
CA SER A 5 27.47 17.74 -22.18
C SER A 5 27.01 19.02 -21.48
N ASN A 6 26.04 19.74 -22.06
CA ASN A 6 25.35 20.84 -21.38
C ASN A 6 24.54 20.26 -20.22
N ARG A 7 25.17 20.13 -19.05
CA ARG A 7 24.49 19.71 -17.82
C ARG A 7 23.65 20.89 -17.36
N ILE A 8 22.35 20.83 -17.58
CA ILE A 8 21.40 21.80 -17.01
C ILE A 8 21.46 21.62 -15.48
N PRO A 9 21.88 22.66 -14.72
CA PRO A 9 21.87 22.60 -13.27
C PRO A 9 20.42 22.39 -12.81
N ARG A 10 20.15 21.31 -12.07
CA ARG A 10 18.84 21.16 -11.43
C ARG A 10 18.72 22.25 -10.37
N PRO A 11 17.59 22.98 -10.30
CA PRO A 11 17.40 23.98 -9.26
C PRO A 11 17.56 23.33 -7.88
N LEU A 12 18.23 24.02 -6.97
CA LEU A 12 18.39 23.58 -5.59
C LEU A 12 17.00 23.61 -4.93
N ILE A 13 16.36 22.44 -4.81
CA ILE A 13 15.11 22.32 -4.06
C ILE A 13 15.46 22.49 -2.58
N ASN A 14 14.71 23.33 -1.86
CA ASN A 14 14.89 23.51 -0.42
C ASN A 14 14.81 22.14 0.27
N PRO A 15 15.89 21.65 0.91
CA PRO A 15 15.92 20.30 1.48
C PRO A 15 14.86 20.07 2.56
N LEU A 16 14.42 21.13 3.24
CA LEU A 16 13.39 21.06 4.29
C LEU A 16 12.00 20.74 3.73
N THR A 17 11.73 21.06 2.46
CA THR A 17 10.44 20.71 1.83
C THR A 17 10.22 19.20 1.74
N ARG A 18 11.30 18.40 1.80
CA ARG A 18 11.25 16.94 1.83
C ARG A 18 11.04 16.36 3.23
N MET A 19 11.09 17.21 4.26
CA MET A 19 10.93 16.82 5.66
C MET A 19 9.50 17.01 6.17
N SER A 20 8.57 17.36 5.28
CA SER A 20 7.16 17.53 5.62
C SER A 20 6.33 16.33 5.15
N PRO A 21 5.26 15.96 5.86
CA PRO A 21 4.23 15.08 5.33
C PRO A 21 3.60 15.64 4.05
N ALA A 22 2.94 14.78 3.29
CA ALA A 22 2.22 15.20 2.10
C ALA A 22 1.11 16.23 2.46
N PRO A 23 0.75 17.16 1.54
CA PRO A 23 -0.37 18.06 1.73
C PRO A 23 -1.65 17.31 2.12
N LYS A 24 -2.46 17.92 2.99
CA LYS A 24 -3.66 17.29 3.54
C LYS A 24 -4.59 16.75 2.44
N GLU A 25 -4.78 17.51 1.38
CA GLU A 25 -5.66 17.14 0.26
C GLU A 25 -5.20 15.85 -0.44
N LYS A 26 -3.88 15.61 -0.52
CA LYS A 26 -3.34 14.36 -1.08
C LYS A 26 -3.59 13.20 -0.13
N ARG A 27 -3.37 13.40 1.17
CA ARG A 27 -3.57 12.38 2.21
C ARG A 27 -5.05 11.97 2.27
N ASP A 28 -5.95 12.95 2.34
CA ASP A 28 -7.39 12.75 2.35
C ASP A 28 -7.87 11.97 1.11
N ARG A 29 -7.30 12.26 -0.07
CA ARG A 29 -7.64 11.52 -1.31
C ARG A 29 -7.27 10.05 -1.23
N VAL A 30 -6.07 9.73 -0.74
CA VAL A 30 -5.63 8.34 -0.56
C VAL A 30 -6.52 7.65 0.46
N MET A 31 -6.77 8.29 1.61
CA MET A 31 -7.61 7.72 2.66
C MET A 31 -9.06 7.50 2.20
N LEU A 32 -9.63 8.44 1.44
CA LEU A 32 -10.97 8.29 0.88
C LEU A 32 -11.05 7.08 -0.04
N SER A 33 -10.02 6.81 -0.86
CA SER A 33 -9.98 5.62 -1.71
C SER A 33 -9.98 4.34 -0.89
N PHE A 34 -9.16 4.25 0.17
CA PHE A 34 -9.10 3.07 1.03
C PHE A 34 -10.40 2.83 1.80
N HIS A 35 -10.99 3.88 2.40
CA HIS A 35 -12.27 3.76 3.09
C HIS A 35 -13.39 3.35 2.13
N THR A 36 -13.42 3.93 0.92
CA THR A 36 -14.41 3.57 -0.10
C THR A 36 -14.29 2.12 -0.52
N ALA A 37 -13.06 1.64 -0.75
CA ALA A 37 -12.78 0.25 -1.09
C ALA A 37 -13.18 -0.71 0.04
N LEU A 38 -12.87 -0.35 1.28
CA LEU A 38 -13.20 -1.15 2.46
C LEU A 38 -14.71 -1.33 2.61
N GLU A 39 -15.49 -0.25 2.54
CA GLU A 39 -16.95 -0.29 2.61
C GLU A 39 -17.58 -1.08 1.45
N ALA A 40 -17.04 -0.89 0.23
CA ALA A 40 -17.49 -1.63 -0.94
C ALA A 40 -17.27 -3.15 -0.78
N MET A 41 -16.10 -3.57 -0.29
CA MET A 41 -15.80 -4.99 -0.04
C MET A 41 -16.53 -5.56 1.19
N ALA A 42 -16.91 -4.73 2.16
CA ALA A 42 -17.73 -5.14 3.31
C ALA A 42 -19.19 -5.39 2.94
N GLY A 43 -19.81 -4.50 2.14
CA GLY A 43 -21.25 -4.57 1.88
C GLY A 43 -21.77 -3.91 0.60
N GLY A 44 -20.93 -3.29 -0.23
CA GLY A 44 -21.33 -2.63 -1.49
C GLY A 44 -21.96 -3.58 -2.50
N LYS A 45 -22.58 -3.15 -3.61
CA LYS A 45 -23.26 -4.11 -4.52
C LYS A 45 -22.32 -5.00 -5.33
N HIS A 46 -21.23 -4.45 -5.86
CA HIS A 46 -20.31 -5.15 -6.78
C HIS A 46 -18.84 -4.78 -6.54
N PRO A 47 -18.24 -5.13 -5.39
CA PRO A 47 -16.80 -4.98 -5.22
C PRO A 47 -16.09 -5.91 -6.20
N GLY A 48 -15.01 -5.40 -6.78
CA GLY A 48 -14.21 -6.10 -7.75
C GLY A 48 -12.73 -5.94 -7.49
N GLU A 49 -11.96 -6.02 -8.56
CA GLU A 49 -10.51 -6.00 -8.48
C GLU A 49 -9.94 -4.63 -8.08
N GLU A 50 -10.63 -3.53 -8.38
CA GLU A 50 -10.12 -2.18 -8.06
C GLU A 50 -10.11 -1.90 -6.55
N GLU A 51 -11.18 -2.27 -5.84
CA GLU A 51 -11.21 -2.17 -4.39
C GLU A 51 -10.16 -3.09 -3.76
N TRP A 52 -10.02 -4.29 -4.31
CA TRP A 52 -9.03 -5.26 -3.85
C TRP A 52 -7.60 -4.74 -4.07
N ARG A 53 -7.31 -4.13 -5.23
CA ARG A 53 -5.99 -3.54 -5.54
C ARG A 53 -5.68 -2.40 -4.58
N SER A 54 -6.63 -1.49 -4.38
CA SER A 54 -6.46 -0.34 -3.47
C SER A 54 -6.11 -0.78 -2.05
N LEU A 55 -6.80 -1.79 -1.50
CA LEU A 55 -6.51 -2.29 -0.15
C LEU A 55 -5.21 -3.11 -0.11
N SER A 56 -4.87 -3.82 -1.19
CA SER A 56 -3.60 -4.53 -1.30
C SER A 56 -2.40 -3.57 -1.28
N ASP A 57 -2.52 -2.41 -1.92
CA ASP A 57 -1.49 -1.37 -1.89
C ASP A 57 -1.23 -0.86 -0.48
N ALA A 58 -2.29 -0.69 0.35
CA ALA A 58 -2.14 -0.31 1.74
C ALA A 58 -1.35 -1.36 2.55
N ILE A 59 -1.72 -2.64 2.42
CA ILE A 59 -1.05 -3.76 3.10
C ILE A 59 0.41 -3.85 2.67
N ASN A 60 0.66 -3.88 1.36
CA ASN A 60 2.01 -4.05 0.79
C ASN A 60 2.93 -2.87 1.14
N THR A 61 2.38 -1.66 1.22
CA THR A 61 3.14 -0.48 1.64
C THR A 61 3.53 -0.59 3.11
N LEU A 62 2.61 -0.95 4.02
CA LEU A 62 2.92 -1.10 5.44
C LEU A 62 3.91 -2.24 5.70
N GLU A 63 3.78 -3.37 5.01
CA GLU A 63 4.77 -4.45 5.05
C GLU A 63 6.15 -3.92 4.64
N THR A 64 6.22 -3.14 3.56
CA THR A 64 7.49 -2.54 3.12
C THR A 64 8.04 -1.55 4.13
N MET A 65 7.19 -0.79 4.83
CA MET A 65 7.64 0.11 5.90
C MET A 65 8.23 -0.65 7.10
N VAL A 66 7.71 -1.83 7.43
CA VAL A 66 8.35 -2.73 8.41
C VAL A 66 9.71 -3.18 7.91
N LEU A 67 9.83 -3.64 6.67
CA LEU A 67 11.09 -4.10 6.08
C LEU A 67 12.15 -2.98 6.00
N MET A 68 11.72 -1.72 5.85
CA MET A 68 12.59 -0.54 5.89
C MET A 68 12.99 -0.12 7.30
N GLY A 69 12.50 -0.80 8.35
CA GLY A 69 12.73 -0.45 9.74
C GLY A 69 12.02 0.83 10.20
N LYS A 70 10.97 1.26 9.48
CA LYS A 70 10.16 2.44 9.83
C LYS A 70 9.04 2.11 10.81
N LEU A 71 8.58 0.87 10.79
CA LEU A 71 7.57 0.33 11.71
C LEU A 71 8.12 -0.88 12.44
N LEU A 72 7.63 -1.12 13.66
CA LEU A 72 8.04 -2.27 14.45
C LEU A 72 7.33 -3.53 13.96
N ASP A 73 8.13 -4.55 13.63
CA ASP A 73 7.68 -5.83 13.09
C ASP A 73 6.57 -6.48 13.94
N HIS A 74 6.82 -6.63 15.25
CA HIS A 74 5.90 -7.30 16.16
C HIS A 74 4.56 -6.56 16.38
N GLU A 75 4.48 -5.28 16.05
CA GLU A 75 3.24 -4.49 16.17
C GLU A 75 2.40 -4.55 14.89
N VAL A 76 3.05 -4.56 13.71
CA VAL A 76 2.37 -4.38 12.41
C VAL A 76 2.21 -5.68 11.64
N MET A 77 3.19 -6.59 11.68
CA MET A 77 3.14 -7.83 10.89
C MET A 77 1.99 -8.78 11.25
N PRO A 78 1.55 -8.90 12.52
CA PRO A 78 0.35 -9.68 12.83
C PRO A 78 -0.91 -9.13 12.14
N LEU A 79 -1.06 -7.80 12.06
CA LEU A 79 -2.15 -7.15 11.33
C LEU A 79 -2.05 -7.38 9.83
N VAL A 80 -0.85 -7.24 9.25
CA VAL A 80 -0.58 -7.49 7.83
C VAL A 80 -0.97 -8.92 7.46
N THR A 81 -0.56 -9.90 8.28
CA THR A 81 -0.87 -11.32 8.06
C THR A 81 -2.38 -11.57 8.08
N ALA A 82 -3.09 -11.05 9.08
CA ALA A 82 -4.54 -11.19 9.19
C ALA A 82 -5.29 -10.51 8.02
N ALA A 83 -4.79 -9.36 7.55
CA ALA A 83 -5.36 -8.68 6.39
C ALA A 83 -5.11 -9.45 5.08
N ILE A 84 -3.92 -10.02 4.88
CA ILE A 84 -3.60 -10.89 3.75
C ILE A 84 -4.58 -12.08 3.70
N ASP A 85 -4.79 -12.76 4.83
CA ASP A 85 -5.73 -13.88 4.90
C ASP A 85 -7.15 -13.48 4.48
N GLY A 86 -7.63 -12.33 4.94
CA GLY A 86 -8.92 -11.76 4.54
C GLY A 86 -9.00 -11.48 3.03
N MET A 87 -7.97 -10.84 2.48
CA MET A 87 -7.87 -10.50 1.05
C MET A 87 -7.78 -11.74 0.15
N VAL A 88 -7.08 -12.79 0.59
CA VAL A 88 -6.98 -14.07 -0.12
C VAL A 88 -8.33 -14.78 -0.12
N LYS A 89 -9.07 -14.80 1.00
CA LYS A 89 -10.42 -15.38 1.05
C LYS A 89 -11.37 -14.62 0.14
N ALA A 90 -11.33 -13.29 0.14
CA ALA A 90 -12.14 -12.47 -0.77
C ALA A 90 -11.84 -12.80 -2.24
N ALA A 91 -10.55 -12.90 -2.61
CA ALA A 91 -10.13 -13.26 -3.97
C ALA A 91 -10.58 -14.68 -4.37
N LYS A 92 -10.51 -15.65 -3.46
CA LYS A 92 -11.01 -17.01 -3.70
C LYS A 92 -12.51 -17.03 -3.99
N ARG A 93 -13.30 -16.25 -3.23
CA ARG A 93 -14.74 -16.09 -3.48
C ARG A 93 -15.00 -15.48 -4.85
N TYR A 94 -14.26 -14.43 -5.20
CA TYR A 94 -14.39 -13.77 -6.49
C TYR A 94 -14.09 -14.72 -7.67
N ARG A 95 -13.01 -15.49 -7.58
CA ARG A 95 -12.65 -16.51 -8.57
C ARG A 95 -13.68 -17.63 -8.68
N ALA A 96 -14.46 -17.88 -7.63
CA ALA A 96 -15.58 -18.83 -7.63
C ALA A 96 -16.89 -18.22 -8.18
N GLY A 97 -16.85 -17.01 -8.77
CA GLY A 97 -18.02 -16.33 -9.32
C GLY A 97 -18.90 -15.63 -8.28
N GLN A 98 -18.43 -15.51 -7.04
CA GLN A 98 -19.11 -14.74 -5.99
C GLN A 98 -18.57 -13.30 -5.95
N GLY A 99 -19.16 -12.43 -5.13
CA GLY A 99 -18.61 -11.08 -4.93
C GLY A 99 -17.27 -11.08 -4.18
N MET A 100 -16.39 -10.11 -4.48
CA MET A 100 -15.13 -9.86 -3.77
C MET A 100 -15.40 -9.33 -2.35
N ARG A 101 -15.75 -10.23 -1.43
CA ARG A 101 -16.21 -9.90 -0.07
C ARG A 101 -15.23 -10.29 1.00
N LEU A 102 -15.07 -9.40 1.97
CA LEU A 102 -14.36 -9.68 3.20
C LEU A 102 -15.25 -10.51 4.16
N ASP A 103 -14.60 -11.38 4.92
CA ASP A 103 -15.21 -11.96 6.12
C ASP A 103 -15.05 -11.00 7.31
N GLY A 104 -15.73 -11.28 8.42
CA GLY A 104 -15.67 -10.44 9.62
C GLY A 104 -14.24 -10.17 10.10
N PRO A 105 -13.41 -11.21 10.31
CA PRO A 105 -12.02 -11.02 10.70
C PRO A 105 -11.19 -10.21 9.69
N GLY A 106 -11.33 -10.49 8.39
CA GLY A 106 -10.62 -9.74 7.34
C GLY A 106 -11.02 -8.27 7.28
N PHE A 107 -12.30 -7.95 7.48
CA PHE A 107 -12.79 -6.58 7.59
C PHE A 107 -12.19 -5.85 8.79
N THR A 108 -12.19 -6.49 9.97
CA THR A 108 -11.56 -5.91 11.17
C THR A 108 -10.08 -5.65 10.95
N ALA A 109 -9.33 -6.62 10.41
CA ALA A 109 -7.89 -6.46 10.16
C ALA A 109 -7.60 -5.33 9.16
N LEU A 110 -8.35 -5.24 8.07
CA LEU A 110 -8.17 -4.18 7.07
C LEU A 110 -8.52 -2.79 7.61
N ARG A 111 -9.52 -2.69 8.49
CA ARG A 111 -9.83 -1.42 9.16
C ARG A 111 -8.64 -0.93 9.99
N GLU A 112 -7.97 -1.84 10.71
CA GLU A 112 -6.76 -1.49 11.46
C GLU A 112 -5.59 -1.14 10.53
N ILE A 113 -5.39 -1.86 9.42
CA ILE A 113 -4.39 -1.52 8.39
C ILE A 113 -4.61 -0.10 7.86
N VAL A 114 -5.85 0.26 7.52
CA VAL A 114 -6.17 1.61 7.02
C VAL A 114 -5.90 2.66 8.10
N ALA A 115 -6.20 2.38 9.37
CA ALA A 115 -5.89 3.29 10.48
C ALA A 115 -4.38 3.48 10.69
N VAL A 116 -3.58 2.41 10.63
CA VAL A 116 -2.11 2.49 10.71
C VAL A 116 -1.54 3.26 9.51
N TYR A 117 -2.11 3.06 8.32
CA TYR A 117 -1.70 3.81 7.12
C TYR A 117 -1.96 5.32 7.28
N ASP A 118 -3.11 5.72 7.83
CA ASP A 118 -3.40 7.13 8.12
C ASP A 118 -2.38 7.72 9.12
N GLN A 119 -2.06 6.98 10.19
CA GLN A 119 -1.01 7.37 11.14
C GLN A 119 0.34 7.54 10.43
N CYS A 120 0.67 6.67 9.48
CA CYS A 120 1.88 6.79 8.67
C CYS A 120 1.87 8.06 7.80
N LEU A 121 0.75 8.38 7.14
CA LEU A 121 0.58 9.62 6.39
C LEU A 121 0.66 10.88 7.26
N GLN A 122 0.41 10.77 8.56
CA GLN A 122 0.52 11.88 9.51
C GLN A 122 1.92 12.01 10.12
N GLY A 123 2.58 10.90 10.38
CA GLY A 123 3.88 10.85 11.06
C GLY A 123 5.09 10.90 10.14
N PHE A 124 4.99 10.34 8.93
CA PHE A 124 6.11 10.28 7.99
C PHE A 124 6.05 11.37 6.93
N THR A 125 7.22 11.67 6.37
CA THR A 125 7.36 12.65 5.29
C THR A 125 6.80 12.10 3.97
N GLU A 126 6.42 13.00 3.05
CA GLU A 126 5.99 12.59 1.70
C GLU A 126 7.07 11.75 1.00
N ALA A 127 8.35 12.09 1.23
CA ALA A 127 9.48 11.38 0.65
C ALA A 127 9.62 9.94 1.20
N GLU A 128 9.42 9.74 2.50
CA GLU A 128 9.49 8.40 3.10
C GLU A 128 8.34 7.50 2.64
N MET A 129 7.12 8.05 2.54
CA MET A 129 5.98 7.30 2.01
C MET A 129 6.18 6.95 0.53
N ALA A 130 6.68 7.90 -0.27
CA ALA A 130 6.98 7.67 -1.69
C ALA A 130 8.09 6.62 -1.87
N GLU A 131 9.11 6.63 -1.01
CA GLU A 131 10.15 5.61 -1.02
C GLU A 131 9.60 4.22 -0.69
N ALA A 132 8.75 4.11 0.34
CA ALA A 132 8.10 2.84 0.69
C ALA A 132 7.25 2.29 -0.47
N GLN A 133 6.47 3.15 -1.13
CA GLN A 133 5.69 2.78 -2.32
C GLN A 133 6.59 2.37 -3.49
N HIS A 134 7.71 3.07 -3.70
CA HIS A 134 8.67 2.71 -4.74
C HIS A 134 9.32 1.35 -4.48
N GLN A 135 9.78 1.11 -3.26
CA GLN A 135 10.36 -0.18 -2.84
C GLN A 135 9.33 -1.30 -2.94
N THR A 136 8.06 -1.04 -2.59
CA THR A 136 6.95 -1.97 -2.79
C THR A 136 6.84 -2.37 -4.26
N GLN A 137 6.81 -1.39 -5.18
CA GLN A 137 6.73 -1.67 -6.62
C GLN A 137 7.95 -2.46 -7.13
N LEU A 138 9.15 -2.17 -6.63
CA LEU A 138 10.35 -2.94 -6.98
C LEU A 138 10.24 -4.40 -6.51
N ARG A 139 9.76 -4.63 -5.28
CA ARG A 139 9.51 -5.98 -4.74
C ARG A 139 8.49 -6.73 -5.59
N LEU A 140 7.34 -6.12 -5.88
CA LEU A 140 6.29 -6.73 -6.72
C LEU A 140 6.80 -7.06 -8.13
N ASN A 141 7.55 -6.15 -8.75
CA ASN A 141 8.17 -6.37 -10.04
C ASN A 141 9.17 -7.54 -10.02
N ALA A 142 9.96 -7.67 -8.95
CA ALA A 142 10.88 -8.78 -8.79
C ALA A 142 10.13 -10.12 -8.70
N VAL A 143 9.03 -10.15 -7.94
CA VAL A 143 8.16 -11.33 -7.81
C VAL A 143 7.54 -11.73 -9.15
N TRP A 144 6.97 -10.78 -9.89
CA TRP A 144 6.41 -11.05 -11.22
C TRP A 144 7.46 -11.56 -12.21
N ARG A 145 8.70 -11.06 -12.14
CA ARG A 145 9.81 -11.55 -12.97
C ARG A 145 10.27 -12.95 -12.56
N ALA A 146 10.28 -13.25 -11.27
CA ALA A 146 10.71 -14.53 -10.73
C ALA A 146 9.71 -15.68 -11.03
N LYS A 147 8.47 -15.36 -11.45
CA LYS A 147 7.36 -16.31 -11.69
C LYS A 147 6.96 -17.16 -10.48
N THR A 148 7.55 -16.92 -9.31
CA THR A 148 7.18 -17.51 -8.02
C THR A 148 6.79 -16.38 -7.08
N LEU A 149 5.53 -16.40 -6.62
CA LEU A 149 4.99 -15.52 -5.59
C LEU A 149 5.40 -16.05 -4.22
N PRO A 150 6.14 -15.27 -3.41
CA PRO A 150 6.28 -15.55 -1.98
C PRO A 150 4.91 -15.53 -1.30
N ASP A 151 4.71 -16.35 -0.27
CA ASP A 151 3.42 -16.49 0.43
C ASP A 151 2.90 -15.16 1.02
N ASN A 152 3.79 -14.20 1.29
CA ASN A 152 3.47 -12.91 1.90
C ASN A 152 3.24 -11.76 0.90
N VAL A 153 3.27 -12.02 -0.41
CA VAL A 153 3.11 -10.96 -1.42
C VAL A 153 1.73 -11.01 -2.05
N ILE A 154 0.96 -9.93 -1.91
CA ILE A 154 -0.31 -9.77 -2.61
C ILE A 154 -0.06 -9.16 -4.00
N ALA A 155 -0.14 -9.98 -5.05
CA ALA A 155 -0.13 -9.52 -6.45
C ALA A 155 -1.19 -10.27 -7.28
N VAL A 156 -1.88 -9.56 -8.19
CA VAL A 156 -2.76 -10.17 -9.22
C VAL A 156 -1.94 -10.58 -10.42
#